data_AF-A0A255RDM8-F1
#
_entry.id   AF-A0A255RDM8-F1
#
_cell.length_a   1.000
_cell.length_b   1.000
_cell.length_c   1.000
_cell.angle_alpha   90.00
_cell.angle_beta   90.00
_cell.angle_gamma   90.00
#
_symmetry.space_group_name_H-M   'P 1'
#
loop_
_entity.id
_entity.type
_entity.pdbx_description
1 polymer ?
#
loop_
_entity_poly.entity_id
_entity_poly.type
_entity_poly.pdbx_seq_one_letter_code
_entity_poly.pdbx_strand_id
1 'polypeptide(L)'
;MEQMVQIRCKNNKKILNVSIGSTLSDIFSFSGLTMEYGPISARVNNKIEGMHYRVYNCKDVEFLSLRHPSALRAYTRSLFFVLCKAVHDLYGTGHVVINVPVSNGYHCDLHIGHQVTDADVAAIRKRMQEIVAAAIPIHRHQATTEDAIRMFREMGTVSKVKLLEGLGSLYTTYYEIDGYVDYYYGSMLTNTGQLTLFGVEPYFGGILLRVPSPQDPSRLGELVRQDKMFDIFMEHHHWQDILGISTIGDLNKAVEEGKSNGLIQLSEALQEKKIAQIADEIAKRKNVKMVLIAGPSSSGKTTTCKRLSVQLAVNGIHPIGISLDDYFVNREQTPRDETGDYDYEHLHALNIPLLNEQMNALFRGEEVELPRYNFQMGRSEKSGRRLRLQGNEVLVLEGIHALNPELTASIPNDQIFRVYASALTTILLDTHNYIPTTDNRLLRRIVRDYKYRGVSACDTIRRWPSVRRGENRWIFPYQENADAMFNSAMLFELAVLKNQALPLLEQVPENCEEYAEAYRLMKFLRYIHTIKEDQIPPTSLLREFLGGSSFEY
;
A
#
# COMPACT_ATOMS: atom_id res chain seq x y z
N MET A 1 -39.06 27.66 -14.77
CA MET A 1 -37.64 28.03 -14.65
C MET A 1 -36.90 26.80 -14.18
N GLU A 2 -35.87 26.36 -14.88
CA GLU A 2 -34.96 25.34 -14.34
C GLU A 2 -34.33 25.89 -13.05
N GLN A 3 -34.37 25.10 -11.99
CA GLN A 3 -33.71 25.47 -10.74
C GLN A 3 -32.19 25.36 -10.95
N MET A 4 -31.47 26.41 -10.57
CA MET A 4 -30.02 26.51 -10.76
C MET A 4 -29.30 26.38 -9.42
N VAL A 5 -28.08 25.85 -9.44
CA VAL A 5 -27.16 25.81 -8.29
C VAL A 5 -25.83 26.47 -8.64
N GLN A 6 -25.20 27.07 -7.63
CA GLN A 6 -23.90 27.73 -7.78
C GLN A 6 -22.76 26.77 -7.47
N ILE A 7 -21.86 26.61 -8.44
CA ILE A 7 -20.64 25.81 -8.32
C ILE A 7 -19.43 26.73 -8.27
N ARG A 8 -18.68 26.70 -7.18
CA ARG A 8 -17.38 27.39 -7.08
C ARG A 8 -16.31 26.46 -7.67
N CYS A 9 -15.87 26.76 -8.88
CA CYS A 9 -14.83 26.02 -9.58
C CYS A 9 -13.45 26.50 -9.11
N LYS A 10 -12.74 25.66 -8.34
CA LYS A 10 -11.43 26.01 -7.77
C LYS A 10 -10.34 26.16 -8.83
N ASN A 11 -10.39 25.39 -9.93
CA ASN A 11 -9.35 25.39 -10.96
C ASN A 11 -9.20 26.77 -11.65
N ASN A 12 -10.30 27.47 -11.90
CA ASN A 12 -10.31 28.79 -12.56
C ASN A 12 -10.84 29.92 -11.66
N LYS A 13 -11.16 29.62 -10.40
CA LYS A 13 -11.72 30.55 -9.41
C LYS A 13 -13.04 31.22 -9.84
N LYS A 14 -13.80 30.60 -10.74
CA LYS A 14 -15.10 31.11 -11.22
C LYS A 14 -16.26 30.48 -10.46
N ILE A 15 -17.39 31.20 -10.42
CA ILE A 15 -18.69 30.68 -10.00
C ILE A 15 -19.50 30.36 -11.26
N LEU A 16 -19.96 29.11 -11.37
CA LEU A 16 -20.79 28.63 -12.47
C LEU A 16 -22.22 28.43 -11.97
N ASN A 17 -23.20 28.93 -12.71
CA ASN A 17 -24.61 28.62 -12.48
C ASN A 17 -24.98 27.44 -13.38
N VAL A 18 -25.36 26.31 -12.80
CA VAL A 18 -25.71 25.10 -13.56
C VAL A 18 -27.07 24.56 -13.11
N SER A 19 -27.78 23.89 -14.00
CA SER A 19 -29.09 23.30 -13.68
C SER A 19 -28.93 22.21 -12.62
N ILE A 20 -29.88 22.13 -11.69
CA ILE A 20 -29.92 21.05 -10.68
C ILE A 20 -29.90 19.69 -11.37
N GLY A 21 -29.05 18.78 -10.88
CA GLY A 21 -28.86 17.45 -11.44
C GLY A 21 -27.77 17.36 -12.51
N SER A 22 -27.15 18.47 -12.92
CA SER A 22 -25.99 18.46 -13.83
C SER A 22 -24.88 17.56 -13.29
N THR A 23 -24.26 16.80 -14.17
CA THR A 23 -23.09 15.98 -13.83
C THR A 23 -21.82 16.81 -13.79
N LEU A 24 -20.76 16.27 -13.17
CA LEU A 24 -19.43 16.89 -13.24
C LEU A 24 -18.91 16.95 -14.69
N SER A 25 -19.28 16.00 -15.56
CA SER A 25 -18.99 16.07 -17.00
C SER A 25 -19.62 17.30 -17.64
N ASP A 26 -20.91 17.56 -17.35
CA ASP A 26 -21.64 18.73 -17.87
C ASP A 26 -20.98 20.02 -17.36
N ILE A 27 -20.72 20.10 -16.05
CA ILE A 27 -20.07 21.26 -15.42
C ILE A 27 -18.70 21.54 -16.04
N PHE A 28 -17.90 20.50 -16.30
CA PHE A 28 -16.60 20.65 -16.94
C PHE A 28 -16.75 21.26 -18.34
N SER A 29 -17.68 20.77 -19.15
CA SER A 29 -17.94 21.29 -20.50
C SER A 29 -18.31 22.78 -20.50
N PHE A 30 -19.07 23.24 -19.51
CA PHE A 30 -19.45 24.65 -19.37
C PHE A 30 -18.39 25.52 -18.69
N SER A 31 -17.41 24.92 -18.01
CA SER A 31 -16.40 25.66 -17.25
C SER A 31 -15.39 26.42 -18.12
N GLY A 32 -15.27 26.03 -19.40
CA GLY A 32 -14.24 26.52 -20.32
C GLY A 32 -12.82 26.10 -19.94
N LEU A 33 -12.66 25.13 -19.04
CA LEU A 33 -11.35 24.58 -18.67
C LEU A 33 -10.80 23.70 -19.79
N THR A 34 -9.49 23.81 -20.01
CA THR A 34 -8.71 22.83 -20.78
C THR A 34 -7.70 22.20 -19.83
N MET A 35 -7.67 20.86 -19.78
CA MET A 35 -6.80 20.11 -18.88
C MET A 35 -6.02 19.07 -19.66
N GLU A 36 -4.69 19.12 -19.55
CA GLU A 36 -3.81 18.07 -20.06
C GLU A 36 -4.07 16.76 -19.30
N TYR A 37 -4.19 15.65 -20.03
CA TYR A 37 -4.60 14.34 -19.49
C TYR A 37 -5.97 14.34 -18.77
N GLY A 38 -6.85 15.22 -19.25
CA GLY A 38 -8.28 15.26 -19.00
C GLY A 38 -8.71 15.71 -17.60
N PRO A 39 -10.01 15.95 -17.40
CA PRO A 39 -10.64 15.71 -16.12
C PRO A 39 -10.93 14.21 -15.98
N ILE A 40 -10.33 13.57 -14.98
CA ILE A 40 -10.54 12.14 -14.70
C ILE A 40 -11.55 11.96 -13.56
N SER A 41 -11.49 12.86 -12.59
CA SER A 41 -12.37 12.92 -11.42
C SER A 41 -12.42 14.35 -10.91
N ALA A 42 -13.23 14.62 -9.88
CA ALA A 42 -13.18 15.90 -9.19
C ALA A 42 -13.22 15.74 -7.67
N ARG A 43 -12.64 16.71 -6.96
CA ARG A 43 -12.80 16.90 -5.53
C ARG A 43 -14.00 17.83 -5.31
N VAL A 44 -15.09 17.29 -4.74
CA VAL A 44 -16.36 17.97 -4.45
C VAL A 44 -16.47 18.14 -2.93
N ASN A 45 -16.38 19.37 -2.42
CA ASN A 45 -16.32 19.64 -0.97
C ASN A 45 -15.32 18.71 -0.24
N ASN A 46 -14.09 18.61 -0.76
CA ASN A 46 -13.05 17.72 -0.25
C ASN A 46 -13.38 16.21 -0.29
N LYS A 47 -14.39 15.75 -1.04
CA LYS A 47 -14.66 14.32 -1.32
C LYS A 47 -14.35 14.01 -2.78
N ILE A 48 -13.66 12.91 -3.06
CA ILE A 48 -13.34 12.52 -4.44
C ILE A 48 -14.55 11.85 -5.09
N GLU A 49 -15.02 12.42 -6.19
CA GLU A 49 -16.18 11.95 -6.94
C GLU A 49 -15.81 11.69 -8.41
N GLY A 50 -16.51 10.73 -9.03
CA GLY A 50 -16.37 10.44 -10.46
C GLY A 50 -17.15 11.43 -11.33
N MET A 51 -16.82 11.53 -12.61
CA MET A 51 -17.41 12.53 -13.51
C MET A 51 -18.94 12.39 -13.71
N HIS A 52 -19.50 11.21 -13.37
CA HIS A 52 -20.95 10.95 -13.34
C HIS A 52 -21.69 11.58 -12.15
N TYR A 53 -20.98 12.13 -11.16
CA TYR A 53 -21.59 12.68 -9.94
C TYR A 53 -22.49 13.87 -10.28
N ARG A 54 -23.72 13.87 -9.73
CA ARG A 54 -24.72 14.91 -9.96
C ARG A 54 -24.75 15.91 -8.81
N VAL A 55 -24.80 17.20 -9.12
CA VAL A 55 -24.91 18.26 -8.12
C VAL A 55 -26.37 18.67 -7.92
N TYR A 56 -26.81 18.71 -6.67
CA TYR A 56 -28.16 19.17 -6.29
C TYR A 56 -28.15 20.40 -5.38
N ASN A 57 -26.97 20.79 -4.89
CA ASN A 57 -26.76 21.91 -3.98
C ASN A 57 -25.48 22.64 -4.39
N CYS A 58 -25.24 23.83 -3.82
CA CYS A 58 -24.00 24.55 -4.03
C CYS A 58 -22.79 23.72 -3.57
N LYS A 59 -21.72 23.70 -4.37
CA LYS A 59 -20.51 22.92 -4.11
C LYS A 59 -19.24 23.66 -4.52
N ASP A 60 -18.16 23.31 -3.85
CA ASP A 60 -16.80 23.56 -4.31
C ASP A 60 -16.35 22.38 -5.14
N VAL A 61 -15.91 22.64 -6.36
CA VAL A 61 -15.47 21.61 -7.32
C VAL A 61 -14.07 21.94 -7.80
N GLU A 62 -13.18 20.96 -7.71
CA GLU A 62 -11.84 20.98 -8.28
C GLU A 62 -11.65 19.75 -9.17
N PHE A 63 -11.55 19.95 -10.48
CA PHE A 63 -11.27 18.90 -11.43
C PHE A 63 -9.81 18.45 -11.33
N LEU A 64 -9.61 17.13 -11.44
CA LEU A 64 -8.33 16.46 -11.24
C LEU A 64 -7.94 15.72 -12.51
N SER A 65 -6.72 15.99 -13.00
CA SER A 65 -6.14 15.26 -14.12
C SER A 65 -5.46 13.97 -13.65
N LEU A 66 -5.02 13.17 -14.61
CA LEU A 66 -4.32 11.90 -14.39
C LEU A 66 -3.07 12.02 -13.49
N ARG A 67 -2.51 13.23 -13.33
CA ARG A 67 -1.38 13.51 -12.42
C ARG A 67 -1.76 13.38 -10.94
N HIS A 68 -3.03 13.53 -10.59
CA HIS A 68 -3.48 13.43 -9.19
C HIS A 68 -3.64 11.95 -8.79
N PRO A 69 -3.13 11.49 -7.63
CA PRO A 69 -3.19 10.08 -7.23
C PRO A 69 -4.61 9.48 -7.20
N SER A 70 -5.60 10.25 -6.74
CA SER A 70 -7.01 9.81 -6.74
C SER A 70 -7.60 9.64 -8.14
N ALA A 71 -7.17 10.47 -9.11
CA ALA A 71 -7.57 10.33 -10.50
C ALA A 71 -6.91 9.11 -11.15
N LEU A 72 -5.61 8.91 -10.91
CA LEU A 72 -4.89 7.71 -11.38
C LEU A 72 -5.56 6.43 -10.88
N ARG A 73 -6.04 6.37 -9.64
CA ARG A 73 -6.82 5.22 -9.15
C ARG A 73 -8.11 4.97 -9.94
N ALA A 74 -8.84 6.01 -10.33
CA ALA A 74 -10.03 5.86 -11.17
C ALA A 74 -9.70 5.37 -12.59
N TYR A 75 -8.60 5.88 -13.15
CA TYR A 75 -8.06 5.42 -14.42
C TYR A 75 -7.66 3.93 -14.36
N THR A 76 -6.90 3.53 -13.34
CA THR A 76 -6.47 2.14 -13.12
C THR A 76 -7.67 1.21 -12.93
N ARG A 77 -8.68 1.57 -12.15
CA ARG A 77 -9.91 0.76 -12.02
C ARG A 77 -10.63 0.58 -13.35
N SER A 78 -10.62 1.61 -14.21
CA SER A 78 -11.22 1.51 -15.54
C SER A 78 -10.42 0.56 -16.44
N LEU A 79 -9.09 0.53 -16.33
CA LEU A 79 -8.25 -0.47 -17.01
C LEU A 79 -8.52 -1.90 -16.50
N PHE A 80 -8.68 -2.08 -15.19
CA PHE A 80 -9.08 -3.36 -14.61
C PHE A 80 -10.40 -3.85 -15.21
N PHE A 81 -11.37 -2.96 -15.34
CA PHE A 81 -12.67 -3.31 -15.91
C PHE A 81 -12.57 -3.73 -17.37
N VAL A 82 -11.80 -2.99 -18.18
CA VAL A 82 -11.54 -3.33 -19.59
C VAL A 82 -10.75 -4.63 -19.72
N LEU A 83 -9.79 -4.89 -18.82
CA LEU A 83 -9.07 -6.17 -18.78
C LEU A 83 -10.01 -7.34 -18.50
N CYS A 84 -10.86 -7.23 -17.47
CA CYS A 84 -11.80 -8.28 -17.11
C CYS A 84 -12.79 -8.55 -18.26
N LYS A 85 -13.31 -7.49 -18.90
CA LYS A 85 -14.13 -7.63 -20.12
C LYS A 85 -13.36 -8.30 -21.26
N ALA A 86 -12.12 -7.90 -21.53
CA ALA A 86 -11.34 -8.47 -22.62
C ALA A 86 -11.10 -9.98 -22.43
N VAL A 87 -10.82 -10.41 -21.19
CA VAL A 87 -10.68 -11.83 -20.86
C VAL A 87 -12.02 -12.56 -20.98
N HIS A 88 -13.13 -11.95 -20.55
CA HIS A 88 -14.46 -12.50 -20.71
C HIS A 88 -14.85 -12.67 -22.19
N ASP A 89 -14.61 -11.66 -23.03
CA ASP A 89 -14.91 -11.69 -24.47
C ASP A 89 -14.13 -12.81 -25.19
N LEU A 90 -12.89 -13.09 -24.76
CA LEU A 90 -12.01 -14.09 -25.40
C LEU A 90 -12.24 -15.51 -24.87
N TYR A 91 -12.46 -15.66 -23.57
CA TYR A 91 -12.41 -16.96 -22.90
C TYR A 91 -13.70 -17.34 -22.17
N GLY A 92 -14.75 -16.50 -22.20
CA GLY A 92 -16.10 -16.77 -21.66
C GLY A 92 -16.12 -17.03 -20.15
N THR A 93 -15.70 -18.23 -19.75
CA THR A 93 -15.52 -18.68 -18.35
C THR A 93 -14.18 -18.26 -17.75
N GLY A 94 -13.36 -17.50 -18.48
CA GLY A 94 -12.09 -16.99 -17.96
C GLY A 94 -12.29 -16.03 -16.79
N HIS A 95 -11.48 -16.18 -15.74
CA HIS A 95 -11.52 -15.30 -14.57
C HIS A 95 -10.19 -14.58 -14.35
N VAL A 96 -10.28 -13.32 -13.89
CA VAL A 96 -9.13 -12.49 -13.57
C VAL A 96 -9.08 -12.29 -12.06
N VAL A 97 -7.89 -12.43 -11.47
CA VAL A 97 -7.65 -11.99 -10.09
C VAL A 97 -6.64 -10.84 -10.13
N ILE A 98 -7.08 -9.68 -9.66
CA ILE A 98 -6.28 -8.46 -9.63
C ILE A 98 -5.55 -8.43 -8.30
N ASN A 99 -4.26 -8.76 -8.35
CA ASN A 99 -3.44 -8.90 -7.17
C ASN A 99 -2.80 -7.55 -6.83
N VAL A 100 -1.49 -7.55 -6.73
CA VAL A 100 -0.69 -6.54 -6.06
C VAL A 100 0.06 -5.68 -7.07
N PRO A 101 0.34 -4.41 -6.71
CA PRO A 101 1.18 -3.55 -7.52
C PRO A 101 2.62 -4.10 -7.53
N VAL A 102 3.19 -4.28 -8.72
CA VAL A 102 4.56 -4.76 -8.94
C VAL A 102 5.10 -4.14 -10.23
N SER A 103 6.41 -3.90 -10.32
CA SER A 103 7.05 -3.40 -11.55
C SER A 103 6.34 -2.20 -12.22
N ASN A 104 5.89 -1.21 -11.44
CA ASN A 104 5.14 -0.04 -11.92
C ASN A 104 3.82 -0.38 -12.67
N GLY A 105 3.25 -1.54 -12.40
CA GLY A 105 1.97 -2.01 -12.90
C GLY A 105 1.27 -2.88 -11.85
N TYR A 106 0.41 -3.77 -12.31
CA TYR A 106 -0.35 -4.69 -11.48
C TYR A 106 -0.22 -6.10 -12.02
N HIS A 107 0.16 -7.04 -11.15
CA HIS A 107 0.10 -8.45 -11.49
C HIS A 107 -1.36 -8.89 -11.50
N CYS A 108 -1.77 -9.62 -12.53
CA CYS A 108 -3.09 -10.22 -12.61
C CYS A 108 -2.97 -11.69 -12.96
N ASP A 109 -3.56 -12.55 -12.13
CA ASP A 109 -3.65 -13.97 -12.42
C ASP A 109 -4.81 -14.22 -13.38
N LEU A 110 -4.57 -15.05 -14.38
CA LEU A 110 -5.58 -15.44 -15.35
C LEU A 110 -5.91 -16.91 -15.19
N HIS A 111 -7.19 -17.20 -14.98
CA HIS A 111 -7.73 -18.55 -14.90
C HIS A 111 -8.54 -18.80 -16.17
N ILE A 112 -7.86 -19.19 -17.25
CA ILE A 112 -8.45 -19.36 -18.60
C ILE A 112 -8.55 -20.83 -19.04
N GLY A 113 -8.31 -21.77 -18.13
CA GLY A 113 -8.38 -23.22 -18.39
C GLY A 113 -7.07 -23.88 -18.80
N HIS A 114 -6.05 -23.09 -19.16
CA HIS A 114 -4.68 -23.53 -19.43
C HIS A 114 -3.67 -22.51 -18.89
N GLN A 115 -2.38 -22.86 -18.92
CA GLN A 115 -1.31 -21.93 -18.54
C GLN A 115 -1.24 -20.77 -19.53
N VAL A 116 -1.13 -19.54 -19.01
CA VAL A 116 -1.08 -18.32 -19.84
C VAL A 116 0.12 -18.37 -20.78
N THR A 117 -0.14 -18.22 -22.07
CA THR A 117 0.88 -18.15 -23.12
C THR A 117 1.07 -16.71 -23.60
N ASP A 118 2.22 -16.41 -24.21
CA ASP A 118 2.47 -15.10 -24.84
C ASP A 118 1.42 -14.75 -25.91
N ALA A 119 0.86 -15.75 -26.58
CA ALA A 119 -0.23 -15.58 -27.54
C ALA A 119 -1.53 -15.11 -26.86
N ASP A 120 -1.86 -15.67 -25.69
CA ASP A 120 -3.01 -15.24 -24.89
C ASP A 120 -2.83 -13.79 -24.43
N VAL A 121 -1.63 -13.43 -23.97
CA VAL A 121 -1.31 -12.05 -23.55
C VAL A 121 -1.44 -11.07 -24.72
N ALA A 122 -0.92 -11.43 -25.90
CA ALA A 122 -1.06 -10.61 -27.10
C ALA A 122 -2.52 -10.46 -27.55
N ALA A 123 -3.32 -11.53 -27.46
CA ALA A 123 -4.75 -11.51 -27.77
C ALA A 123 -5.52 -10.59 -26.80
N ILE A 124 -5.26 -10.71 -25.49
CA ILE A 124 -5.88 -9.85 -24.46
C ILE A 124 -5.50 -8.39 -24.69
N ARG A 125 -4.21 -8.10 -24.94
CA ARG A 125 -3.73 -6.75 -25.25
C ARG A 125 -4.49 -6.16 -26.45
N LYS A 126 -4.59 -6.92 -27.54
CA LYS A 126 -5.32 -6.51 -28.75
C LYS A 126 -6.80 -6.25 -28.45
N ARG A 127 -7.46 -7.15 -27.71
CA ARG A 127 -8.87 -7.00 -27.37
C ARG A 127 -9.13 -5.77 -26.49
N MET A 128 -8.26 -5.49 -25.52
CA MET A 128 -8.34 -4.25 -24.73
C MET A 128 -8.21 -3.01 -25.62
N GLN A 129 -7.29 -3.01 -26.59
CA GLN A 129 -7.13 -1.90 -27.53
C GLN A 129 -8.39 -1.69 -28.39
N GLU A 130 -9.03 -2.77 -28.84
CA GLU A 130 -10.30 -2.70 -29.58
C GLU A 130 -11.43 -2.08 -28.74
N ILE A 131 -11.57 -2.50 -27.46
CA ILE A 131 -12.57 -1.96 -26.53
C ILE A 131 -12.34 -0.46 -26.27
N VAL A 132 -11.09 -0.04 -26.14
CA VAL A 132 -10.72 1.37 -25.95
C VAL A 132 -10.98 2.18 -27.23
N ALA A 133 -10.58 1.66 -28.39
CA ALA A 133 -10.79 2.32 -29.68
C ALA A 133 -12.27 2.49 -30.04
N ALA A 134 -13.13 1.56 -29.59
CA ALA A 134 -14.58 1.64 -29.74
C ALA A 134 -15.23 2.74 -28.88
N ALA A 135 -14.50 3.35 -27.94
CA ALA A 135 -14.99 4.42 -27.06
C ALA A 135 -16.36 4.10 -26.42
N ILE A 136 -16.45 2.91 -25.81
CA ILE A 136 -17.68 2.38 -25.21
C ILE A 136 -18.00 3.19 -23.94
N PRO A 137 -19.23 3.70 -23.78
CA PRO A 137 -19.66 4.35 -22.54
C PRO A 137 -19.61 3.38 -21.34
N ILE A 138 -19.08 3.86 -20.21
CA ILE A 138 -19.08 3.12 -18.95
C ILE A 138 -20.32 3.57 -18.18
N HIS A 139 -21.34 2.72 -18.15
CA HIS A 139 -22.59 3.01 -17.46
C HIS A 139 -22.46 2.73 -15.97
N ARG A 140 -22.86 3.69 -15.15
CA ARG A 140 -22.95 3.54 -13.70
C ARG A 140 -24.40 3.28 -13.31
N HIS A 141 -24.63 2.15 -12.65
CA HIS A 141 -25.93 1.74 -12.16
C HIS A 141 -25.98 1.78 -10.63
N GLN A 142 -27.16 2.03 -10.08
CA GLN A 142 -27.43 1.93 -8.66
C GLN A 142 -28.66 1.04 -8.47
N ALA A 143 -28.50 -0.02 -7.68
CA ALA A 143 -29.57 -0.96 -7.36
C ALA A 143 -29.61 -1.21 -5.85
N THR A 144 -30.68 -1.85 -5.38
CA THR A 144 -30.70 -2.39 -4.02
C THR A 144 -29.56 -3.38 -3.87
N THR A 145 -28.99 -3.47 -2.67
CA THR A 145 -27.88 -4.41 -2.43
C THR A 145 -28.35 -5.85 -2.58
N GLU A 146 -29.62 -6.15 -2.25
CA GLU A 146 -30.22 -7.47 -2.46
C GLU A 146 -30.26 -7.86 -3.94
N ASP A 147 -30.68 -6.94 -4.82
CA ASP A 147 -30.72 -7.21 -6.27
C ASP A 147 -29.32 -7.36 -6.86
N ALA A 148 -28.36 -6.52 -6.42
CA ALA A 148 -26.97 -6.64 -6.83
C ALA A 148 -26.36 -7.98 -6.39
N ILE A 149 -26.62 -8.43 -5.16
CA ILE A 149 -26.18 -9.74 -4.66
C ILE A 149 -26.79 -10.87 -5.48
N ARG A 150 -28.09 -10.81 -5.80
CA ARG A 150 -28.75 -11.83 -6.63
C ARG A 150 -28.11 -11.94 -8.00
N MET A 151 -27.91 -10.80 -8.67
CA MET A 151 -27.24 -10.73 -9.98
C MET A 151 -25.83 -11.31 -9.92
N PHE A 152 -24.99 -10.88 -8.98
CA PHE A 152 -23.61 -11.38 -8.86
C PHE A 152 -23.52 -12.85 -8.48
N ARG A 153 -24.53 -13.38 -7.78
CA ARG A 153 -24.65 -14.81 -7.46
C ARG A 153 -24.99 -15.64 -8.69
N GLU A 154 -25.92 -15.17 -9.52
CA GLU A 154 -26.27 -15.81 -10.80
C GLU A 154 -25.08 -15.82 -11.77
N MET A 155 -24.24 -14.77 -11.74
CA MET A 155 -22.99 -14.70 -12.50
C MET A 155 -21.85 -15.56 -11.92
N GLY A 156 -22.03 -16.22 -10.77
CA GLY A 156 -21.01 -17.05 -10.13
C GLY A 156 -19.87 -16.27 -9.45
N THR A 157 -20.02 -14.96 -9.22
CA THR A 157 -18.96 -14.11 -8.63
C THR A 157 -18.96 -14.15 -7.10
N VAL A 158 -18.56 -15.30 -6.54
CA VAL A 158 -18.67 -15.61 -5.09
C VAL A 158 -17.98 -14.59 -4.18
N SER A 159 -16.79 -14.09 -4.54
CA SER A 159 -16.03 -13.14 -3.71
C SER A 159 -16.78 -11.82 -3.49
N LYS A 160 -17.44 -11.30 -4.53
CA LYS A 160 -18.25 -10.07 -4.49
C LYS A 160 -19.51 -10.27 -3.65
N VAL A 161 -20.17 -11.41 -3.80
CA VAL A 161 -21.36 -11.76 -3.01
C VAL A 161 -21.02 -11.74 -1.53
N LYS A 162 -19.98 -12.46 -1.10
CA LYS A 162 -19.53 -12.48 0.31
C LYS A 162 -19.22 -11.09 0.84
N LEU A 163 -18.54 -10.25 0.05
CA LEU A 163 -18.21 -8.88 0.42
C LEU A 163 -19.46 -8.02 0.63
N LEU A 164 -20.43 -8.09 -0.29
CA LEU A 164 -21.63 -7.26 -0.27
C LEU A 164 -22.61 -7.68 0.82
N GLU A 165 -22.73 -8.98 1.10
CA GLU A 165 -23.54 -9.51 2.21
C GLU A 165 -23.11 -8.94 3.57
N GLY A 166 -21.80 -8.78 3.78
CA GLY A 166 -21.24 -8.23 5.02
C GLY A 166 -21.24 -6.69 5.12
N LEU A 167 -21.63 -5.95 4.08
CA LEU A 167 -21.50 -4.49 4.01
C LEU A 167 -22.62 -3.73 4.74
N GLY A 168 -23.82 -4.31 4.85
CA GLY A 168 -24.99 -3.69 5.48
C GLY A 168 -25.48 -2.39 4.84
N SER A 169 -25.20 -2.16 3.55
CA SER A 169 -25.67 -0.97 2.81
C SER A 169 -26.96 -1.28 2.05
N LEU A 170 -27.91 -0.33 2.01
CA LEU A 170 -29.19 -0.51 1.30
C LEU A 170 -29.04 -0.52 -0.24
N TYR A 171 -28.11 0.27 -0.76
CA TYR A 171 -27.87 0.40 -2.18
C TYR A 171 -26.41 0.16 -2.52
N THR A 172 -26.19 -0.48 -3.65
CA THR A 172 -24.87 -0.76 -4.21
C THR A 172 -24.77 -0.18 -5.62
N THR A 173 -23.60 0.40 -5.91
CA THR A 173 -23.25 0.83 -7.26
C THR A 173 -22.46 -0.27 -7.95
N TYR A 174 -22.83 -0.56 -9.21
CA TYR A 174 -22.06 -1.40 -10.12
C TYR A 174 -21.93 -0.70 -11.47
N TYR A 175 -21.11 -1.26 -12.35
CA TYR A 175 -20.83 -0.67 -13.65
C TYR A 175 -21.01 -1.67 -14.76
N GLU A 176 -21.26 -1.16 -15.97
CA GLU A 176 -21.54 -1.95 -17.15
C GLU A 176 -20.82 -1.35 -18.37
N ILE A 177 -20.21 -2.23 -19.17
CA ILE A 177 -19.70 -1.92 -20.51
C ILE A 177 -20.12 -3.02 -21.48
N ASP A 178 -20.98 -2.69 -22.45
CA ASP A 178 -21.36 -3.60 -23.52
C ASP A 178 -21.83 -4.96 -22.97
N GLY A 179 -22.82 -4.90 -22.07
CA GLY A 179 -23.42 -6.06 -21.40
C GLY A 179 -22.57 -6.74 -20.32
N TYR A 180 -21.28 -6.42 -20.21
CA TYR A 180 -20.42 -6.95 -19.14
C TYR A 180 -20.55 -6.10 -17.87
N VAL A 181 -20.92 -6.72 -16.76
CA VAL A 181 -21.24 -6.07 -15.48
C VAL A 181 -20.21 -6.42 -14.41
N ASP A 182 -19.79 -5.42 -13.62
CA ASP A 182 -18.83 -5.64 -12.54
C ASP A 182 -18.98 -4.63 -11.39
N TYR A 183 -18.41 -4.99 -10.24
CA TYR A 183 -18.36 -4.17 -9.03
C TYR A 183 -16.97 -3.59 -8.82
N TYR A 184 -16.90 -2.27 -8.61
CA TYR A 184 -15.66 -1.61 -8.23
C TYR A 184 -15.85 -0.69 -7.03
N TYR A 185 -14.90 -0.79 -6.10
CA TYR A 185 -14.81 0.11 -4.96
C TYR A 185 -14.29 1.49 -5.40
N GLY A 186 -15.20 2.36 -5.82
CA GLY A 186 -14.94 3.78 -6.13
C GLY A 186 -15.36 4.20 -7.54
N SER A 187 -14.94 5.40 -7.95
CA SER A 187 -15.26 5.96 -9.27
C SER A 187 -14.40 5.38 -10.39
N MET A 188 -14.98 5.35 -11.59
CA MET A 188 -14.32 5.02 -12.84
C MET A 188 -14.49 6.16 -13.85
N LEU A 189 -13.79 6.02 -14.98
CA LEU A 189 -13.99 6.86 -16.16
C LEU A 189 -15.43 6.70 -16.69
N THR A 190 -15.86 7.64 -17.51
CA THR A 190 -17.19 7.63 -18.13
C THR A 190 -17.22 6.92 -19.48
N ASN A 191 -16.06 6.71 -20.10
CA ASN A 191 -15.93 6.11 -21.41
C ASN A 191 -14.57 5.43 -21.56
N THR A 192 -14.52 4.24 -22.20
CA THR A 192 -13.28 3.49 -22.40
C THR A 192 -12.27 4.23 -23.27
N GLY A 193 -12.71 5.11 -24.18
CA GLY A 193 -11.83 5.92 -25.03
C GLY A 193 -11.02 6.97 -24.26
N GLN A 194 -11.33 7.21 -22.99
CA GLN A 194 -10.51 8.05 -22.10
C GLN A 194 -9.23 7.33 -21.64
N LEU A 195 -9.11 6.02 -21.88
CA LEU A 195 -7.92 5.22 -21.57
C LEU A 195 -6.86 5.42 -22.66
N THR A 196 -6.07 6.47 -22.53
CA THR A 196 -5.07 6.87 -23.53
C THR A 196 -3.81 6.00 -23.60
N LEU A 197 -3.42 5.32 -22.53
CA LEU A 197 -2.14 4.60 -22.44
C LEU A 197 -2.20 3.47 -21.42
N PHE A 198 -1.84 2.27 -21.86
CA PHE A 198 -1.65 1.10 -21.01
C PHE A 198 -0.72 0.09 -21.70
N GLY A 199 -0.20 -0.87 -20.94
CA GLY A 199 0.54 -2.02 -21.47
C GLY A 199 0.06 -3.31 -20.82
N VAL A 200 0.28 -4.44 -21.49
CA VAL A 200 -0.09 -5.77 -21.00
C VAL A 200 1.04 -6.73 -21.35
N GLU A 201 1.93 -7.04 -20.42
CA GLU A 201 3.11 -7.89 -20.68
C GLU A 201 2.97 -9.26 -19.99
N PRO A 202 3.58 -10.34 -20.50
CA PRO A 202 3.66 -11.59 -19.77
C PRO A 202 4.50 -11.40 -18.50
N TYR A 203 4.01 -11.91 -17.37
CA TYR A 203 4.70 -11.75 -16.09
C TYR A 203 4.35 -12.90 -15.15
N PHE A 204 5.35 -13.68 -14.74
CA PHE A 204 5.26 -14.81 -13.80
C PHE A 204 4.01 -15.71 -13.93
N GLY A 205 3.70 -16.19 -15.15
CA GLY A 205 2.57 -17.11 -15.38
C GLY A 205 1.19 -16.44 -15.42
N GLY A 206 1.12 -15.13 -15.18
CA GLY A 206 -0.03 -14.27 -15.44
C GLY A 206 0.34 -13.13 -16.39
N ILE A 207 -0.24 -11.96 -16.14
CA ILE A 207 0.06 -10.73 -16.88
C ILE A 207 0.43 -9.58 -15.96
N LEU A 208 1.23 -8.66 -16.48
CA LEU A 208 1.47 -7.36 -15.89
C LEU A 208 0.69 -6.31 -16.66
N LEU A 209 -0.36 -5.78 -16.04
CA LEU A 209 -1.08 -4.61 -16.52
C LEU A 209 -0.30 -3.34 -16.14
N ARG A 210 0.28 -2.69 -17.13
CA ARG A 210 1.07 -1.47 -16.97
C ARG A 210 0.18 -0.24 -17.10
N VAL A 211 0.38 0.72 -16.20
CA VAL A 211 -0.37 1.98 -16.14
C VAL A 211 0.55 3.17 -16.42
N PRO A 212 -0.02 4.34 -16.78
CA PRO A 212 0.77 5.56 -16.97
C PRO A 212 1.57 5.93 -15.72
N SER A 213 2.77 6.49 -15.92
CA SER A 213 3.60 6.98 -14.83
C SER A 213 2.91 8.16 -14.13
N PRO A 214 2.86 8.18 -12.78
CA PRO A 214 2.32 9.33 -12.04
C PRO A 214 3.08 10.63 -12.31
N GLN A 215 4.40 10.55 -12.56
CA GLN A 215 5.27 11.71 -12.82
C GLN A 215 5.05 12.25 -14.24
N ASP A 216 4.90 11.35 -15.21
CA ASP A 216 4.68 11.68 -16.61
C ASP A 216 3.62 10.74 -17.21
N PRO A 217 2.34 11.18 -17.24
CA PRO A 217 1.25 10.35 -17.73
C PRO A 217 1.30 10.01 -19.23
N SER A 218 2.25 10.58 -19.99
CA SER A 218 2.45 10.26 -21.41
C SER A 218 3.25 8.98 -21.64
N ARG A 219 3.88 8.42 -20.60
CA ARG A 219 4.73 7.22 -20.67
C ARG A 219 4.36 6.17 -19.64
N LEU A 220 4.68 4.91 -19.96
CA LEU A 220 4.64 3.81 -18.98
C LEU A 220 5.90 3.85 -18.10
N GLY A 221 5.76 3.48 -16.83
CA GLY A 221 6.91 3.31 -15.94
C GLY A 221 7.81 2.17 -16.40
N GLU A 222 9.10 2.21 -16.06
CA GLU A 222 10.07 1.17 -16.44
C GLU A 222 9.64 -0.21 -15.95
N LEU A 223 9.83 -1.23 -16.79
CA LEU A 223 9.59 -2.62 -16.44
C LEU A 223 10.82 -3.15 -15.68
N VAL A 224 10.66 -3.40 -14.39
CA VAL A 224 11.71 -3.93 -13.52
C VAL A 224 11.29 -5.32 -13.06
N ARG A 225 12.11 -6.32 -13.35
CA ARG A 225 11.85 -7.68 -12.88
C ARG A 225 12.12 -7.77 -11.36
N GLN A 226 11.17 -8.32 -10.61
CA GLN A 226 11.18 -8.35 -9.14
C GLN A 226 10.90 -9.78 -8.65
N ASP A 227 11.86 -10.69 -8.85
CA ASP A 227 11.68 -12.12 -8.59
C ASP A 227 11.44 -12.40 -7.09
N LYS A 228 12.20 -11.78 -6.17
CA LYS A 228 12.02 -12.04 -4.72
C LYS A 228 10.70 -11.48 -4.20
N MET A 229 10.27 -10.34 -4.72
CA MET A 229 8.95 -9.79 -4.41
C MET A 229 7.85 -10.76 -4.87
N PHE A 230 7.98 -11.34 -6.07
CA PHE A 230 7.04 -12.34 -6.56
C PHE A 230 7.00 -13.60 -5.68
N ASP A 231 8.15 -14.11 -5.25
CA ASP A 231 8.22 -15.27 -4.34
C ASP A 231 7.45 -15.05 -3.03
N ILE A 232 7.50 -13.82 -2.49
CA ILE A 232 6.72 -13.45 -1.30
C ILE A 232 5.22 -13.46 -1.57
N PHE A 233 4.78 -13.03 -2.76
CA PHE A 233 3.36 -13.12 -3.11
C PHE A 233 2.91 -14.58 -3.21
N MET A 234 3.70 -15.46 -3.82
CA MET A 234 3.41 -16.90 -3.89
C MET A 234 3.37 -17.55 -2.50
N GLU A 235 4.32 -17.22 -1.62
CA GLU A 235 4.33 -17.68 -0.23
C GLU A 235 3.04 -17.27 0.50
N HIS A 236 2.59 -16.03 0.31
CA HIS A 236 1.38 -15.53 0.96
C HIS A 236 0.09 -16.08 0.35
N HIS A 237 0.03 -16.36 -0.94
CA HIS A 237 -1.10 -17.08 -1.53
C HIS A 237 -1.23 -18.48 -0.91
N HIS A 238 -0.11 -19.18 -0.71
CA HIS A 238 -0.13 -20.44 0.01
C HIS A 238 -0.62 -20.28 1.47
N TRP A 239 -0.25 -19.20 2.16
CA TRP A 239 -0.76 -18.92 3.51
C TRP A 239 -2.28 -18.64 3.52
N GLN A 240 -2.78 -17.92 2.51
CA GLN A 240 -4.21 -17.68 2.32
C GLN A 240 -4.97 -18.99 2.14
N ASP A 241 -4.42 -19.95 1.39
CA ASP A 241 -5.00 -21.30 1.22
C ASP A 241 -5.03 -22.07 2.54
N ILE A 242 -3.94 -22.04 3.31
CA ILE A 242 -3.87 -22.65 4.65
C ILE A 242 -4.93 -22.07 5.59
N LEU A 243 -5.12 -20.74 5.54
CA LEU A 243 -6.05 -20.02 6.41
C LEU A 243 -7.50 -20.09 5.89
N GLY A 244 -7.72 -20.45 4.63
CA GLY A 244 -9.01 -20.43 3.96
C GLY A 244 -9.55 -19.02 3.74
N ILE A 245 -8.69 -18.00 3.65
CA ILE A 245 -9.06 -16.58 3.54
C ILE A 245 -8.22 -15.91 2.48
N SER A 246 -8.86 -15.46 1.41
CA SER A 246 -8.23 -14.69 0.33
C SER A 246 -8.82 -13.29 0.17
N THR A 247 -10.05 -13.08 0.68
CA THR A 247 -10.78 -11.81 0.56
C THR A 247 -11.32 -11.30 1.89
N ILE A 248 -11.66 -10.00 1.95
CA ILE A 248 -12.34 -9.39 3.10
C ILE A 248 -13.71 -10.04 3.34
N GLY A 249 -14.40 -10.50 2.30
CA GLY A 249 -15.63 -11.29 2.46
C GLY A 249 -15.41 -12.59 3.24
N ASP A 250 -14.31 -13.30 2.98
CA ASP A 250 -13.94 -14.50 3.74
C ASP A 250 -13.58 -14.16 5.19
N LEU A 251 -12.81 -13.08 5.39
CA LEU A 251 -12.43 -12.60 6.73
C LEU A 251 -13.66 -12.23 7.55
N ASN A 252 -14.58 -11.44 7.00
CA ASN A 252 -15.79 -11.03 7.69
C ASN A 252 -16.62 -12.23 8.12
N LYS A 253 -16.82 -13.20 7.22
CA LYS A 253 -17.51 -14.44 7.55
C LYS A 253 -16.82 -15.22 8.67
N ALA A 254 -15.49 -15.32 8.66
CA ALA A 254 -14.74 -15.96 9.74
C ALA A 254 -14.90 -15.23 11.08
N VAL A 255 -15.00 -13.89 11.07
CA VAL A 255 -15.26 -13.09 12.27
C VAL A 255 -16.69 -13.30 12.79
N GLU A 256 -17.70 -13.29 11.91
CA GLU A 256 -19.10 -13.56 12.26
C GLU A 256 -19.29 -14.95 12.86
N GLU A 257 -18.59 -15.96 12.33
CA GLU A 257 -18.61 -17.33 12.82
C GLU A 257 -17.78 -17.54 14.10
N GLY A 258 -17.17 -16.49 14.66
CA GLY A 258 -16.36 -16.57 15.88
C GLY A 258 -15.02 -17.29 15.71
N LYS A 259 -14.52 -17.42 14.47
CA LYS A 259 -13.27 -18.13 14.13
C LYS A 259 -12.03 -17.22 14.12
N SER A 260 -12.15 -15.97 14.57
CA SER A 260 -11.04 -15.00 14.57
C SER A 260 -9.83 -15.47 15.36
N ASN A 261 -10.02 -16.14 16.51
CA ASN A 261 -8.91 -16.61 17.35
C ASN A 261 -8.01 -17.63 16.62
N GLY A 262 -8.60 -18.62 15.96
CA GLY A 262 -7.85 -19.64 15.21
C GLY A 262 -7.09 -19.03 14.03
N LEU A 263 -7.72 -18.08 13.33
CA LEU A 263 -7.09 -17.29 12.26
C LEU A 263 -5.86 -16.52 12.78
N ILE A 264 -6.00 -15.84 13.91
CA ILE A 264 -4.89 -15.09 14.53
C ILE A 264 -3.75 -16.05 14.90
N GLN A 265 -4.06 -17.14 15.60
CA GLN A 265 -3.05 -18.12 16.02
C GLN A 265 -2.26 -18.70 14.84
N LEU A 266 -2.96 -19.12 13.77
CA LEU A 266 -2.30 -19.71 12.62
C LEU A 266 -1.49 -18.68 11.83
N SER A 267 -2.01 -17.46 11.64
CA SER A 267 -1.28 -16.38 10.99
C SER A 267 -0.03 -15.95 11.77
N GLU A 268 -0.09 -15.88 13.11
CA GLU A 268 1.09 -15.60 13.97
C GLU A 268 2.12 -16.71 13.89
N ALA A 269 1.69 -17.98 13.87
CA ALA A 269 2.57 -19.14 13.74
C ALA A 269 3.29 -19.18 12.39
N LEU A 270 2.59 -18.86 11.29
CA LEU A 270 3.19 -18.75 9.96
C LEU A 270 4.26 -17.65 9.90
N GLN A 271 3.96 -16.50 10.48
CA GLN A 271 4.91 -15.39 10.56
C GLN A 271 6.14 -15.76 11.41
N GLU A 272 5.95 -16.39 12.57
CA GLU A 272 7.06 -16.85 13.43
C GLU A 272 7.93 -17.89 12.71
N LYS A 273 7.31 -18.83 11.98
CA LYS A 273 8.01 -19.83 11.18
C LYS A 273 8.92 -19.16 10.15
N LYS A 274 8.46 -18.10 9.48
CA LYS A 274 9.28 -17.36 8.50
C LYS A 274 10.45 -16.65 9.17
N ILE A 275 10.25 -16.03 10.33
CA ILE A 275 11.32 -15.36 11.08
C ILE A 275 12.38 -16.37 11.53
N ALA A 276 11.97 -17.53 12.03
CA ALA A 276 12.88 -18.62 12.40
C ALA A 276 13.69 -19.11 11.18
N GLN A 277 13.05 -19.30 10.02
CA GLN A 277 13.75 -19.67 8.78
C GLN A 277 14.82 -18.65 8.39
N ILE A 278 14.53 -17.35 8.50
CA ILE A 278 15.52 -16.28 8.22
C ILE A 278 16.68 -16.36 9.23
N ALA A 279 16.39 -16.59 10.52
CA ALA A 279 17.44 -16.77 11.53
C ALA A 279 18.33 -18.00 11.23
N ASP A 280 17.74 -19.11 10.81
CA ASP A 280 18.46 -20.32 10.42
C ASP A 280 19.35 -20.08 9.19
N GLU A 281 18.89 -19.30 8.22
CA GLU A 281 19.69 -18.88 7.06
C GLU A 281 20.87 -18.01 7.44
N ILE A 282 20.67 -17.06 8.36
CA ILE A 282 21.75 -16.23 8.91
C ILE A 282 22.77 -17.13 9.64
N ALA A 283 22.30 -18.04 10.49
CA ALA A 283 23.16 -18.91 11.28
C ALA A 283 24.02 -19.88 10.44
N LYS A 284 23.55 -20.26 9.24
CA LYS A 284 24.34 -21.04 8.28
C LYS A 284 25.52 -20.27 7.69
N ARG A 285 25.50 -18.93 7.72
CA ARG A 285 26.55 -18.07 7.13
C ARG A 285 27.54 -17.59 8.20
N LYS A 286 28.60 -18.36 8.41
CA LYS A 286 29.61 -18.13 9.47
C LYS A 286 30.34 -16.77 9.43
N ASN A 287 30.37 -16.10 8.28
CA ASN A 287 31.06 -14.81 8.13
C ASN A 287 30.18 -13.61 8.48
N VAL A 288 28.86 -13.80 8.63
CA VAL A 288 27.94 -12.69 8.89
C VAL A 288 28.22 -12.11 10.28
N LYS A 289 28.57 -10.82 10.30
CA LYS A 289 28.74 -10.02 11.52
C LYS A 289 27.65 -8.96 11.67
N MET A 290 26.90 -8.70 10.61
CA MET A 290 25.89 -7.65 10.58
C MET A 290 24.65 -8.08 9.80
N VAL A 291 23.49 -7.93 10.44
CA VAL A 291 22.17 -8.12 9.83
C VAL A 291 21.54 -6.74 9.67
N LEU A 292 21.22 -6.36 8.44
CA LEU A 292 20.61 -5.09 8.08
C LEU A 292 19.12 -5.31 7.80
N ILE A 293 18.25 -4.61 8.51
CA ILE A 293 16.80 -4.69 8.35
C ILE A 293 16.30 -3.35 7.80
N ALA A 294 15.89 -3.34 6.54
CA ALA A 294 15.23 -2.17 5.93
C ALA A 294 13.79 -2.45 5.58
N GLY A 295 13.09 -1.39 5.26
CA GLY A 295 11.65 -1.42 5.07
C GLY A 295 11.08 -0.01 5.12
N PRO A 296 10.07 0.30 4.31
CA PRO A 296 9.51 1.64 4.24
C PRO A 296 8.78 2.02 5.55
N SER A 297 8.26 3.24 5.70
CA SER A 297 7.66 3.68 6.97
C SER A 297 6.47 2.79 7.39
N SER A 298 6.35 2.46 8.69
CA SER A 298 5.29 1.59 9.24
C SER A 298 5.26 0.16 8.68
N SER A 299 6.42 -0.35 8.25
CA SER A 299 6.61 -1.74 7.82
C SER A 299 6.84 -2.74 8.96
N GLY A 300 6.93 -2.31 10.23
CA GLY A 300 7.16 -3.23 11.35
C GLY A 300 8.62 -3.68 11.52
N LYS A 301 9.60 -2.91 11.01
CA LYS A 301 11.03 -3.22 11.13
C LYS A 301 11.47 -3.43 12.57
N THR A 302 11.11 -2.51 13.47
CA THR A 302 11.57 -2.53 14.85
C THR A 302 11.09 -3.80 15.56
N THR A 303 9.84 -4.22 15.36
CA THR A 303 9.37 -5.50 15.93
C THR A 303 9.96 -6.72 15.22
N THR A 304 10.13 -6.65 13.89
CA THR A 304 10.81 -7.72 13.12
C THR A 304 12.23 -7.92 13.63
N CYS A 305 12.97 -6.84 13.90
CA CYS A 305 14.31 -6.85 14.47
C CYS A 305 14.34 -7.58 15.81
N LYS A 306 13.40 -7.28 16.71
CA LYS A 306 13.34 -7.92 18.03
C LYS A 306 12.97 -9.40 17.96
N ARG A 307 11.99 -9.77 17.14
CA ARG A 307 11.61 -11.18 16.95
C ARG A 307 12.70 -11.98 16.27
N LEU A 308 13.34 -11.43 15.25
CA LEU A 308 14.50 -12.05 14.61
C LEU A 308 15.65 -12.21 15.61
N SER A 309 15.88 -11.23 16.47
CA SER A 309 16.89 -11.30 17.53
C SER A 309 16.63 -12.48 18.48
N VAL A 310 15.38 -12.72 18.88
CA VAL A 310 15.03 -13.90 19.69
C VAL A 310 15.37 -15.20 18.94
N GLN A 311 15.03 -15.30 17.66
CA GLN A 311 15.33 -16.50 16.85
C GLN A 311 16.83 -16.69 16.55
N LEU A 312 17.60 -15.60 16.45
CA LEU A 312 19.06 -15.66 16.38
C LEU A 312 19.65 -16.21 17.69
N ALA A 313 19.12 -15.79 18.84
CA ALA A 313 19.53 -16.31 20.15
C ALA A 313 19.23 -17.80 20.31
N VAL A 314 18.10 -18.29 19.78
CA VAL A 314 17.79 -19.73 19.71
C VAL A 314 18.85 -20.50 18.91
N ASN A 315 19.40 -19.89 17.87
CA ASN A 315 20.50 -20.43 17.06
C ASN A 315 21.90 -20.23 17.69
N GLY A 316 21.99 -19.76 18.94
CA GLY A 316 23.25 -19.53 19.66
C GLY A 316 24.01 -18.28 19.24
N ILE A 317 23.39 -17.39 18.46
CA ILE A 317 23.94 -16.10 18.05
C ILE A 317 23.44 -15.03 19.02
N HIS A 318 24.33 -14.20 19.54
CA HIS A 318 23.94 -13.09 20.43
C HIS A 318 23.73 -11.79 19.62
N PRO A 319 22.48 -11.41 19.30
CA PRO A 319 22.22 -10.20 18.53
C PRO A 319 22.39 -8.94 19.38
N ILE A 320 22.97 -7.90 18.79
CA ILE A 320 23.10 -6.57 19.38
C ILE A 320 22.36 -5.56 18.50
N GLY A 321 21.21 -5.11 18.99
CA GLY A 321 20.39 -4.12 18.30
C GLY A 321 21.04 -2.73 18.28
N ILE A 322 21.07 -2.12 17.09
CA ILE A 322 21.46 -0.74 16.83
C ILE A 322 20.39 -0.09 15.93
N SER A 323 19.85 1.05 16.34
CA SER A 323 18.93 1.82 15.48
C SER A 323 19.74 2.74 14.57
N LEU A 324 19.47 2.72 13.26
CA LEU A 324 20.08 3.69 12.35
C LEU A 324 19.60 5.12 12.63
N ASP A 325 18.43 5.28 13.25
CA ASP A 325 17.92 6.59 13.65
C ASP A 325 18.86 7.27 14.68
N ASP A 326 19.65 6.52 15.46
CA ASP A 326 20.64 7.10 16.36
C ASP A 326 21.82 7.76 15.65
N TYR A 327 21.98 7.50 14.35
CA TYR A 327 23.02 8.08 13.50
C TYR A 327 22.54 9.29 12.70
N PHE A 328 21.36 9.86 12.95
CA PHE A 328 20.96 11.11 12.30
C PHE A 328 21.97 12.24 12.57
N VAL A 329 22.26 13.04 11.54
CA VAL A 329 23.01 14.30 11.67
C VAL A 329 22.19 15.33 12.43
N ASN A 330 22.84 16.40 12.92
CA ASN A 330 22.11 17.49 13.57
C ASN A 330 21.05 18.06 12.61
N ARG A 331 19.91 18.51 13.16
CA ARG A 331 18.76 19.00 12.37
C ARG A 331 19.17 20.05 11.33
N GLU A 332 20.09 20.94 11.69
CA GLU A 332 20.63 22.00 10.82
C GLU A 332 21.41 21.46 9.61
N GLN A 333 21.96 20.25 9.72
CA GLN A 333 22.73 19.54 8.68
C GLN A 333 21.86 18.57 7.87
N THR A 334 20.61 18.35 8.28
CA THR A 334 19.69 17.47 7.56
C THR A 334 19.41 18.08 6.17
N PRO A 335 19.53 17.30 5.08
CA PRO A 335 19.18 17.75 3.74
C PRO A 335 17.77 18.34 3.68
N ARG A 336 17.53 19.24 2.73
CA ARG A 336 16.21 19.84 2.50
C ARG A 336 15.62 19.35 1.19
N ASP A 337 14.30 19.20 1.17
CA ASP A 337 13.56 18.86 -0.04
C ASP A 337 13.33 20.08 -0.95
N GLU A 338 12.65 19.85 -2.08
CA GLU A 338 12.34 20.88 -3.08
C GLU A 338 11.48 22.04 -2.53
N THR A 339 10.81 21.84 -1.39
CA THR A 339 9.99 22.87 -0.72
C THR A 339 10.76 23.62 0.37
N GLY A 340 12.00 23.21 0.66
CA GLY A 340 12.85 23.81 1.68
C GLY A 340 12.68 23.25 3.08
N ASP A 341 11.82 22.24 3.23
CA ASP A 341 11.60 21.49 4.48
C ASP A 341 12.68 20.41 4.66
N TYR A 342 12.96 20.01 5.91
CA TYR A 342 13.94 18.97 6.20
C TYR A 342 13.49 17.58 5.67
N ASP A 343 14.32 16.97 4.84
CA ASP A 343 14.12 15.63 4.26
C ASP A 343 14.82 14.56 5.12
N TYR A 344 14.13 14.11 6.16
CA TYR A 344 14.62 13.01 7.01
C TYR A 344 14.63 11.64 6.31
N GLU A 345 14.03 11.53 5.11
CA GLU A 345 14.07 10.31 4.31
C GLU A 345 15.24 10.33 3.30
N HIS A 346 16.09 11.37 3.33
CA HIS A 346 17.31 11.44 2.53
C HIS A 346 18.41 10.61 3.18
N LEU A 347 19.16 9.82 2.39
CA LEU A 347 20.24 8.97 2.91
C LEU A 347 21.26 9.75 3.79
N HIS A 348 21.77 10.89 3.29
CA HIS A 348 22.67 11.79 4.03
C HIS A 348 22.05 12.54 5.23
N ALA A 349 20.79 12.28 5.58
CA ALA A 349 20.32 12.61 6.92
C ALA A 349 21.03 11.75 7.97
N LEU A 350 21.60 10.59 7.59
CA LEU A 350 22.45 9.78 8.44
C LEU A 350 23.92 10.18 8.34
N ASN A 351 24.63 10.10 9.46
CA ASN A 351 26.08 10.22 9.54
C ASN A 351 26.76 8.92 9.08
N ILE A 352 26.73 8.69 7.77
CA ILE A 352 27.31 7.50 7.12
C ILE A 352 28.80 7.33 7.45
N PRO A 353 29.65 8.39 7.46
CA PRO A 353 31.05 8.25 7.84
C PRO A 353 31.22 7.69 9.25
N LEU A 354 30.52 8.23 10.25
CA LEU A 354 30.59 7.75 11.63
C LEU A 354 30.10 6.30 11.75
N LEU A 355 29.01 5.95 11.07
CA LEU A 355 28.50 4.59 11.05
C LEU A 355 29.58 3.62 10.55
N ASN A 356 30.17 3.90 9.38
CA ASN A 356 31.18 3.03 8.78
C ASN A 356 32.46 2.94 9.62
N GLU A 357 32.90 4.05 10.21
CA GLU A 357 34.03 4.07 11.15
C GLU A 357 33.78 3.13 12.33
N GLN A 358 32.62 3.28 12.99
CA GLN A 358 32.29 2.50 14.19
C GLN A 358 32.04 1.02 13.88
N MET A 359 31.36 0.69 12.79
CA MET A 359 31.11 -0.71 12.42
C MET A 359 32.44 -1.43 12.11
N ASN A 360 33.36 -0.78 11.39
CA ASN A 360 34.67 -1.37 11.12
C ASN A 360 35.53 -1.49 12.38
N ALA A 361 35.47 -0.52 13.29
CA ALA A 361 36.13 -0.61 14.61
C ALA A 361 35.60 -1.80 15.42
N LEU A 362 34.29 -1.98 15.48
CA LEU A 362 33.65 -3.13 16.11
C LEU A 362 34.09 -4.46 15.46
N PHE A 363 34.18 -4.55 14.14
CA PHE A 363 34.64 -5.77 13.46
C PHE A 363 36.11 -6.09 13.66
N ARG A 364 36.93 -5.09 14.04
CA ARG A 364 38.32 -5.26 14.50
C ARG A 364 38.41 -5.58 16.01
N GLY A 365 37.29 -5.62 16.73
CA GLY A 365 37.25 -5.89 18.17
C GLY A 365 37.65 -4.69 19.03
N GLU A 366 37.53 -3.47 18.49
CA GLU A 366 37.73 -2.22 19.23
C GLU A 366 36.45 -1.84 20.00
N GLU A 367 36.61 -1.04 21.07
CA GLU A 367 35.46 -0.48 21.81
C GLU A 367 35.03 0.84 21.17
N VAL A 368 33.73 1.02 20.94
CA VAL A 368 33.14 2.26 20.43
C VAL A 368 32.05 2.76 21.37
N GLU A 369 31.87 4.07 21.46
CA GLU A 369 30.73 4.69 22.12
C GLU A 369 29.66 5.01 21.07
N LEU A 370 28.50 4.35 21.16
CA LEU A 370 27.42 4.54 20.18
C LEU A 370 26.81 5.95 20.32
N PRO A 371 26.36 6.56 19.21
CA PRO A 371 25.59 7.80 19.29
C PRO A 371 24.17 7.53 19.81
N ARG A 372 23.48 8.61 20.19
CA ARG A 372 22.03 8.64 20.38
C ARG A 372 21.50 9.91 19.73
N TYR A 373 20.39 9.80 18.99
CA TYR A 373 19.77 10.99 18.42
C TYR A 373 18.64 11.50 19.31
N ASN A 374 18.72 12.77 19.72
CA ASN A 374 17.67 13.43 20.49
C ASN A 374 16.69 14.11 19.53
N PHE A 375 15.56 13.47 19.24
CA PHE A 375 14.55 14.00 18.31
C PHE A 375 13.94 15.34 18.75
N GLN A 376 13.86 15.62 20.06
CA GLN A 376 13.32 16.88 20.57
C GLN A 376 14.28 18.02 20.27
N MET A 377 15.55 17.86 20.65
CA MET A 377 16.61 18.85 20.43
C MET A 377 17.10 18.88 18.97
N GLY A 378 16.88 17.82 18.21
CA GLY A 378 17.39 17.65 16.85
C GLY A 378 18.91 17.53 16.80
N ARG A 379 19.52 16.85 17.78
CA ARG A 379 20.99 16.75 17.92
C ARG A 379 21.44 15.32 18.12
N SER A 380 22.59 14.98 17.52
CA SER A 380 23.34 13.77 17.82
C SER A 380 24.15 13.98 19.10
N GLU A 381 24.04 13.03 20.02
CA GLU A 381 24.70 13.06 21.32
C GLU A 381 25.46 11.74 21.55
N LYS A 382 26.42 11.76 22.49
CA LYS A 382 27.04 10.53 22.97
C LYS A 382 26.05 9.81 23.87
N SER A 383 25.79 8.54 23.60
CA SER A 383 24.82 7.77 24.38
C SER A 383 25.32 7.35 25.77
N GLY A 384 26.65 7.33 25.97
CA GLY A 384 27.29 6.67 27.11
C GLY A 384 27.34 5.13 27.00
N ARG A 385 26.70 4.53 25.98
CA ARG A 385 26.72 3.09 25.71
C ARG A 385 28.00 2.73 24.95
N ARG A 386 28.93 2.11 25.66
CA ARG A 386 30.15 1.52 25.09
C ARG A 386 29.89 0.10 24.63
N LEU A 387 30.37 -0.24 23.45
CA LEU A 387 30.16 -1.53 22.82
C LEU A 387 31.49 -2.08 22.29
N ARG A 388 31.72 -3.38 22.51
CA ARG A 388 32.84 -4.12 21.94
C ARG A 388 32.34 -5.49 21.50
N LEU A 389 32.39 -5.76 20.20
CA LEU A 389 31.82 -6.97 19.61
C LEU A 389 32.63 -8.22 20.01
N GLN A 390 31.95 -9.21 20.58
CA GLN A 390 32.49 -10.53 20.92
C GLN A 390 32.31 -11.54 19.77
N GLY A 391 33.00 -12.68 19.85
CA GLY A 391 33.07 -13.64 18.74
C GLY A 391 31.74 -14.30 18.33
N ASN A 392 30.77 -14.43 19.23
CA ASN A 392 29.44 -14.99 18.96
C ASN A 392 28.35 -13.91 18.80
N GLU A 393 28.74 -12.64 18.75
CA GLU A 393 27.82 -11.52 18.64
C GLU A 393 27.65 -11.07 17.19
N VAL A 394 26.41 -10.71 16.83
CA VAL A 394 26.06 -10.16 15.51
C VAL A 394 25.34 -8.84 15.71
N LEU A 395 25.75 -7.81 14.98
CA LEU A 395 25.05 -6.52 15.00
C LEU A 395 23.76 -6.63 14.19
N VAL A 396 22.64 -6.19 14.75
CA VAL A 396 21.35 -6.13 14.06
C VAL A 396 20.95 -4.66 13.93
N LEU A 397 21.11 -4.11 12.73
CA LEU A 397 20.83 -2.70 12.44
C LEU A 397 19.48 -2.59 11.74
N GLU A 398 18.62 -1.72 12.23
CA GLU A 398 17.34 -1.44 11.61
C GLU A 398 17.21 0.03 11.20
N GLY A 399 16.66 0.27 10.01
CA GLY A 399 16.32 1.61 9.55
C GLY A 399 15.93 1.64 8.08
N ILE A 400 15.32 2.74 7.67
CA ILE A 400 14.72 2.86 6.32
C ILE A 400 15.74 2.69 5.18
N HIS A 401 17.01 3.01 5.41
CA HIS A 401 18.09 2.96 4.42
C HIS A 401 18.99 1.72 4.52
N ALA A 402 18.72 0.76 5.40
CA ALA A 402 19.66 -0.31 5.72
C ALA A 402 20.08 -1.18 4.51
N LEU A 403 19.30 -1.16 3.41
CA LEU A 403 19.60 -1.90 2.18
C LEU A 403 20.25 -1.06 1.08
N ASN A 404 20.43 0.24 1.30
CA ASN A 404 21.12 1.12 0.36
C ASN A 404 22.63 0.79 0.36
N PRO A 405 23.23 0.39 -0.77
CA PRO A 405 24.65 0.02 -0.83
C PRO A 405 25.60 1.12 -0.36
N GLU A 406 25.24 2.39 -0.52
CA GLU A 406 26.04 3.53 -0.09
C GLU A 406 26.16 3.60 1.45
N LEU A 407 25.16 3.12 2.19
CA LEU A 407 25.18 3.11 3.65
C LEU A 407 26.35 2.28 4.21
N THR A 408 26.67 1.16 3.57
CA THR A 408 27.65 0.17 4.05
C THR A 408 28.80 -0.03 3.06
N ALA A 409 29.13 0.99 2.26
CA ALA A 409 30.10 0.88 1.17
C ALA A 409 31.51 0.42 1.61
N SER A 410 31.88 0.64 2.88
CA SER A 410 33.18 0.22 3.42
C SER A 410 33.19 -1.16 4.06
N ILE A 411 32.04 -1.84 4.13
CA ILE A 411 31.89 -3.12 4.81
C ILE A 411 31.84 -4.26 3.79
N PRO A 412 32.65 -5.33 3.95
CA PRO A 412 32.62 -6.48 3.05
C PRO A 412 31.23 -7.14 2.97
N ASN A 413 30.77 -7.40 1.75
CA ASN A 413 29.42 -7.95 1.51
C ASN A 413 29.18 -9.32 2.15
N ASP A 414 30.22 -10.15 2.30
CA ASP A 414 30.12 -11.48 2.91
C ASP A 414 29.89 -11.42 4.44
N GLN A 415 30.10 -10.26 5.06
CA GLN A 415 29.82 -10.00 6.47
C GLN A 415 28.40 -9.44 6.71
N ILE A 416 27.66 -9.17 5.64
CA ILE A 416 26.33 -8.54 5.69
C ILE A 416 25.25 -9.54 5.28
N PHE A 417 24.18 -9.60 6.07
CA PHE A 417 22.91 -10.21 5.66
C PHE A 417 21.82 -9.15 5.62
N ARG A 418 21.07 -9.06 4.51
CA ARG A 418 20.05 -8.03 4.28
C ARG A 418 18.66 -8.62 4.38
N VAL A 419 17.84 -8.08 5.27
CA VAL A 419 16.40 -8.40 5.40
C VAL A 419 15.59 -7.20 4.95
N TYR A 420 14.69 -7.40 3.98
CA TYR A 420 13.68 -6.40 3.62
C TYR A 420 12.34 -6.76 4.26
N ALA A 421 11.91 -5.97 5.23
CA ALA A 421 10.62 -6.09 5.89
C ALA A 421 9.62 -5.08 5.29
N SER A 422 8.48 -5.55 4.79
CA SER A 422 7.43 -4.67 4.25
C SER A 422 6.03 -5.21 4.55
N ALA A 423 5.07 -4.31 4.73
CA ALA A 423 3.69 -4.68 5.01
C ALA A 423 2.92 -4.90 3.70
N LEU A 424 3.23 -6.00 3.01
CA LEU A 424 2.70 -6.32 1.69
C LEU A 424 1.30 -6.92 1.84
N THR A 425 0.27 -6.07 1.74
CA THR A 425 -1.12 -6.48 1.87
C THR A 425 -1.52 -7.37 0.69
N THR A 426 -1.76 -8.65 0.96
CA THR A 426 -2.15 -9.66 -0.06
C THR A 426 -3.63 -10.02 -0.01
N ILE A 427 -4.33 -9.75 1.09
CA ILE A 427 -5.79 -9.93 1.15
C ILE A 427 -6.48 -8.92 0.21
N LEU A 428 -7.44 -9.40 -0.57
CA LEU A 428 -8.19 -8.57 -1.51
C LEU A 428 -9.53 -8.14 -0.90
N LEU A 429 -10.14 -7.07 -1.41
CA LEU A 429 -11.52 -6.73 -1.04
C LEU A 429 -12.47 -7.76 -1.68
N ASP A 430 -12.30 -7.95 -2.98
CA ASP A 430 -12.75 -9.08 -3.78
C ASP A 430 -11.75 -9.29 -4.92
N THR A 431 -11.94 -10.30 -5.76
CA THR A 431 -10.97 -10.68 -6.82
C THR A 431 -10.66 -9.58 -7.83
N HIS A 432 -11.49 -8.53 -7.98
CA HIS A 432 -11.23 -7.40 -8.89
C HIS A 432 -10.91 -6.10 -8.15
N ASN A 433 -10.91 -6.10 -6.82
CA ASN A 433 -10.67 -4.93 -5.98
C ASN A 433 -9.55 -5.21 -5.00
N TYR A 434 -8.32 -4.88 -5.39
CA TYR A 434 -7.15 -5.02 -4.51
C TYR A 434 -7.13 -3.98 -3.39
N ILE A 435 -6.42 -4.30 -2.31
CA ILE A 435 -6.19 -3.36 -1.21
C ILE A 435 -4.77 -2.79 -1.34
N PRO A 436 -4.60 -1.47 -1.53
CA PRO A 436 -3.27 -0.89 -1.62
C PRO A 436 -2.46 -1.12 -0.34
N THR A 437 -1.27 -1.71 -0.49
CA THR A 437 -0.27 -1.81 0.59
C THR A 437 0.01 -0.45 1.24
N THR A 438 -0.05 0.63 0.46
CA THR A 438 0.12 2.00 0.96
C THR A 438 -0.97 2.42 1.93
N ASP A 439 -2.20 1.94 1.77
CA ASP A 439 -3.31 2.28 2.64
C ASP A 439 -3.17 1.59 3.99
N ASN A 440 -2.81 0.30 3.98
CA ASN A 440 -2.52 -0.44 5.22
C ASN A 440 -1.39 0.23 6.02
N ARG A 441 -0.30 0.60 5.33
CA ARG A 441 0.83 1.30 5.96
C ARG A 441 0.48 2.69 6.48
N LEU A 442 -0.38 3.43 5.76
CA LEU A 442 -0.88 4.72 6.23
C LEU A 442 -1.76 4.56 7.48
N LEU A 443 -2.63 3.55 7.52
CA LEU A 443 -3.44 3.23 8.72
C LEU A 443 -2.56 2.87 9.92
N ARG A 444 -1.58 1.97 9.74
CA ARG A 444 -0.55 1.67 10.75
C ARG A 444 0.13 2.94 11.26
N ARG A 445 0.48 3.85 10.34
CA ARG A 445 1.15 5.10 10.66
C ARG A 445 0.25 6.05 11.46
N ILE A 446 -1.01 6.24 11.06
CA ILE A 446 -1.97 7.12 11.74
C ILE A 446 -2.13 6.67 13.19
N VAL A 447 -2.34 5.38 13.43
CA VAL A 447 -2.50 4.83 14.78
C VAL A 447 -1.23 5.04 15.62
N ARG A 448 -0.07 4.67 15.09
CA ARG A 448 1.22 4.81 15.79
C ARG A 448 1.59 6.27 16.07
N ASP A 449 1.50 7.14 15.06
CA ASP A 449 1.93 8.53 15.17
C ASP A 449 1.03 9.29 16.16
N TYR A 450 -0.27 9.00 16.20
CA TYR A 450 -1.17 9.51 17.24
C TYR A 450 -0.74 9.02 18.64
N LYS A 451 -0.56 7.71 18.79
CA LYS A 451 -0.36 7.09 20.10
C LYS A 451 1.00 7.38 20.73
N TYR A 452 2.06 7.40 19.92
CA TYR A 452 3.44 7.47 20.42
C TYR A 452 4.14 8.81 20.12
N ARG A 453 3.59 9.62 19.20
CA ARG A 453 4.22 10.88 18.76
C ARG A 453 3.34 12.11 18.95
N GLY A 454 2.09 11.94 19.39
CA GLY A 454 1.14 13.05 19.56
C GLY A 454 0.79 13.76 18.26
N VAL A 455 0.89 13.08 17.12
CA VAL A 455 0.62 13.65 15.79
C VAL A 455 -0.79 13.27 15.34
N SER A 456 -1.56 14.24 14.87
CA SER A 456 -2.94 13.99 14.43
C SER A 456 -3.00 13.15 13.13
N ALA A 457 -4.14 12.51 12.87
CA ALA A 457 -4.39 11.85 11.59
C ALA A 457 -4.28 12.83 10.41
N CYS A 458 -4.75 14.07 10.59
CA CYS A 458 -4.66 15.14 9.60
C CYS A 458 -3.20 15.43 9.24
N ASP A 459 -2.33 15.64 10.23
CA ASP A 459 -0.91 15.92 9.98
C ASP A 459 -0.17 14.72 9.37
N THR A 460 -0.53 13.51 9.78
CA THR A 460 0.03 12.28 9.22
C THR A 460 -0.32 12.14 7.73
N ILE A 461 -1.59 12.36 7.37
CA ILE A 461 -2.05 12.36 5.98
C ILE A 461 -1.35 13.45 5.17
N ARG A 462 -1.23 14.66 5.72
CA ARG A 462 -0.54 15.79 5.06
C ARG A 462 0.90 15.45 4.68
N ARG A 463 1.63 14.76 5.56
CA ARG A 463 3.05 14.40 5.35
C ARG A 463 3.25 13.14 4.49
N TRP A 464 2.20 12.34 4.31
CA TRP A 464 2.29 11.06 3.61
C TRP A 464 2.88 11.15 2.18
N PRO A 465 2.52 12.14 1.34
CA PRO A 465 3.14 12.28 0.02
C PRO A 465 4.65 12.46 0.05
N SER A 466 5.18 13.23 1.01
CA SER A 466 6.63 13.44 1.14
C SER A 466 7.35 12.13 1.47
N VAL A 467 6.81 11.38 2.43
CA VAL A 467 7.37 10.06 2.79
C VAL A 467 7.34 9.11 1.60
N ARG A 468 6.24 9.07 0.84
CA ARG A 468 6.14 8.22 -0.36
C ARG A 468 7.18 8.60 -1.43
N ARG A 469 7.52 9.89 -1.58
CA ARG A 469 8.62 10.32 -2.47
C ARG A 469 9.97 9.80 -1.98
N GLY A 470 10.26 9.94 -0.68
CA GLY A 470 11.47 9.41 -0.06
C GLY A 470 11.62 7.91 -0.26
N GLU A 471 10.55 7.14 -0.02
CA GLU A 471 10.53 5.68 -0.22
C GLU A 471 10.83 5.27 -1.65
N ASN A 472 10.19 5.93 -2.62
CA ASN A 472 10.40 5.65 -4.05
C ASN A 472 11.82 5.95 -4.52
N ARG A 473 12.50 6.93 -3.88
CA ARG A 473 13.85 7.34 -4.26
C ARG A 473 14.94 6.54 -3.55
N TRP A 474 14.76 6.24 -2.27
CA TRP A 474 15.86 5.78 -1.41
C TRP A 474 15.68 4.37 -0.84
N ILE A 475 14.50 3.74 -1.02
CA ILE A 475 14.19 2.46 -0.38
C ILE A 475 13.80 1.41 -1.41
N PHE A 476 12.72 1.63 -2.18
CA PHE A 476 12.23 0.63 -3.15
C PHE A 476 13.24 0.25 -4.23
N PRO A 477 14.13 1.15 -4.73
CA PRO A 477 15.16 0.74 -5.68
C PRO A 477 16.11 -0.34 -5.17
N TYR A 478 16.24 -0.50 -3.85
CA TYR A 478 17.19 -1.43 -3.22
C TYR A 478 16.53 -2.66 -2.59
N GLN A 479 15.20 -2.83 -2.71
CA GLN A 479 14.49 -3.92 -2.03
C GLN A 479 14.93 -5.30 -2.53
N GLU A 480 15.24 -5.45 -3.83
CA GLU A 480 15.71 -6.70 -4.43
C GLU A 480 17.16 -7.04 -4.05
N ASN A 481 17.90 -6.12 -3.41
CA ASN A 481 19.22 -6.40 -2.85
C ASN A 481 19.16 -7.24 -1.57
N ALA A 482 17.96 -7.49 -1.02
CA ALA A 482 17.78 -8.27 0.20
C ALA A 482 18.22 -9.73 0.03
N ASP A 483 18.89 -10.30 1.02
CA ASP A 483 19.13 -11.74 1.11
C ASP A 483 17.84 -12.49 1.46
N ALA A 484 16.99 -11.89 2.29
CA ALA A 484 15.67 -12.38 2.64
C ALA A 484 14.62 -11.28 2.59
N MET A 485 13.43 -11.60 2.09
CA MET A 485 12.26 -10.74 2.22
C MET A 485 11.33 -11.26 3.31
N PHE A 486 10.68 -10.34 4.01
CA PHE A 486 9.74 -10.63 5.08
C PHE A 486 8.51 -9.76 4.91
N ASN A 487 7.35 -10.39 4.77
CA ASN A 487 6.09 -9.67 4.79
C ASN A 487 5.58 -9.55 6.23
N SER A 488 5.49 -8.32 6.72
CA SER A 488 4.95 -8.03 8.05
C SER A 488 3.44 -7.85 8.07
N ALA A 489 2.76 -7.91 6.92
CA ALA A 489 1.31 -7.82 6.86
C ALA A 489 0.66 -9.09 7.40
N MET A 490 -0.40 -8.92 8.19
CA MET A 490 -1.20 -10.03 8.74
C MET A 490 -2.58 -9.96 8.10
N LEU A 491 -3.13 -11.09 7.65
CA LEU A 491 -4.39 -11.09 6.87
C LEU A 491 -5.56 -10.45 7.62
N PHE A 492 -5.57 -10.53 8.95
CA PHE A 492 -6.63 -10.00 9.81
C PHE A 492 -6.36 -8.57 10.30
N GLU A 493 -5.19 -7.97 10.02
CA GLU A 493 -4.76 -6.77 10.74
C GLU A 493 -5.68 -5.57 10.56
N LEU A 494 -6.29 -5.42 9.38
CA LEU A 494 -7.18 -4.30 9.09
C LEU A 494 -8.44 -4.35 9.96
N ALA A 495 -8.92 -5.56 10.30
CA ALA A 495 -10.05 -5.76 11.20
C ALA A 495 -9.74 -5.31 12.64
N VAL A 496 -8.47 -5.35 13.02
CA VAL A 496 -8.01 -4.92 14.35
C VAL A 496 -7.69 -3.42 14.34
N LEU A 497 -6.89 -2.97 13.37
CA LEU A 497 -6.49 -1.57 13.20
C LEU A 497 -7.69 -0.64 13.04
N LYS A 498 -8.79 -1.11 12.43
CA LYS A 498 -10.03 -0.35 12.26
C LYS A 498 -10.53 0.28 13.57
N ASN A 499 -10.43 -0.44 14.71
CA ASN A 499 -10.94 0.04 16.00
C ASN A 499 -10.23 1.32 16.47
N GLN A 500 -8.93 1.45 16.20
CA GLN A 500 -8.16 2.64 16.56
C GLN A 500 -8.12 3.68 15.43
N ALA A 501 -8.05 3.25 14.18
CA ALA A 501 -7.90 4.16 13.05
C ALA A 501 -9.19 4.96 12.77
N LEU A 502 -10.37 4.33 12.86
CA LEU A 502 -11.62 4.97 12.47
C LEU A 502 -11.94 6.24 13.31
N PRO A 503 -11.87 6.21 14.66
CA PRO A 503 -12.10 7.42 15.46
C PRO A 503 -11.11 8.56 15.20
N LEU A 504 -9.88 8.24 14.76
CA LEU A 504 -8.86 9.23 14.43
C LEU A 504 -9.13 9.88 13.06
N LEU A 505 -9.62 9.10 12.10
CA LEU A 505 -10.00 9.60 10.78
C LEU A 505 -11.24 10.51 10.86
N GLU A 506 -12.19 10.20 11.75
CA GLU A 506 -13.39 11.01 11.98
C GLU A 506 -13.09 12.40 12.55
N GLN A 507 -11.94 12.57 13.23
CA GLN A 507 -11.49 13.87 13.76
C GLN A 507 -10.91 14.80 12.70
N VAL A 508 -10.67 14.32 11.47
CA VAL A 508 -10.16 15.17 10.38
C VAL A 508 -11.29 16.08 9.89
N PRO A 509 -11.13 17.42 9.92
CA PRO A 509 -12.23 18.34 9.63
C PRO A 509 -12.50 18.45 8.13
N GLU A 510 -13.79 18.55 7.73
CA GLU A 510 -14.18 18.60 6.30
C GLU A 510 -13.60 19.82 5.54
N ASN A 511 -13.18 20.86 6.26
CA ASN A 511 -12.68 22.11 5.66
C ASN A 511 -11.21 22.07 5.26
N CYS A 512 -10.48 20.96 5.49
CA CYS A 512 -9.09 20.79 5.06
C CYS A 512 -8.97 19.80 3.90
N GLU A 513 -7.85 19.84 3.17
CA GLU A 513 -7.65 18.98 1.99
C GLU A 513 -7.46 17.50 2.36
N GLU A 514 -6.85 17.24 3.52
CA GLU A 514 -6.55 15.90 4.02
C GLU A 514 -7.82 15.07 4.28
N TYR A 515 -8.95 15.75 4.47
CA TYR A 515 -10.25 15.11 4.61
C TYR A 515 -10.59 14.19 3.43
N ALA A 516 -10.13 14.49 2.22
CA ALA A 516 -10.37 13.64 1.05
C ALA A 516 -9.81 12.23 1.22
N GLU A 517 -8.59 12.10 1.75
CA GLU A 517 -7.98 10.80 2.02
C GLU A 517 -8.56 10.18 3.29
N ALA A 518 -8.86 10.97 4.33
CA ALA A 518 -9.50 10.45 5.54
C ALA A 518 -10.87 9.83 5.24
N TYR A 519 -11.73 10.55 4.50
CA TYR A 519 -13.04 10.09 4.06
C TYR A 519 -12.96 8.81 3.22
N ARG A 520 -11.99 8.73 2.32
CA ARG A 520 -11.75 7.53 1.50
C ARG A 520 -11.34 6.32 2.35
N LEU A 521 -10.46 6.51 3.33
CA LEU A 521 -10.06 5.44 4.25
C LEU A 521 -11.23 5.00 5.13
N MET A 522 -12.04 5.93 5.64
CA MET A 522 -13.26 5.59 6.39
C MET A 522 -14.23 4.76 5.54
N LYS A 523 -14.48 5.18 4.29
CA LYS A 523 -15.33 4.44 3.35
C LYS A 523 -14.79 3.02 3.09
N PHE A 524 -13.47 2.86 3.05
CA PHE A 524 -12.81 1.57 2.86
C PHE A 524 -12.94 0.68 4.09
N LEU A 525 -12.72 1.22 5.29
CA LEU A 525 -12.84 0.49 6.55
C LEU A 525 -14.28 0.01 6.82
N ARG A 526 -15.30 0.61 6.19
CA ARG A 526 -16.70 0.14 6.32
C ARG A 526 -16.90 -1.30 5.83
N TYR A 527 -16.09 -1.79 4.90
CA TYR A 527 -16.20 -3.16 4.38
C TYR A 527 -15.69 -4.22 5.36
N ILE A 528 -14.97 -3.84 6.41
CA ILE A 528 -14.19 -4.77 7.24
C ILE A 528 -14.86 -4.91 8.60
N HIS A 529 -15.16 -6.13 9.01
CA HIS A 529 -15.68 -6.42 10.35
C HIS A 529 -14.57 -6.29 11.39
N THR A 530 -14.92 -5.95 12.63
CA THR A 530 -13.91 -5.65 13.66
C THR A 530 -13.52 -6.90 14.45
N ILE A 531 -12.24 -7.03 14.73
CA ILE A 531 -11.67 -8.02 15.66
C ILE A 531 -11.21 -7.28 16.90
N LYS A 532 -11.49 -7.81 18.09
CA LYS A 532 -11.10 -7.18 19.35
C LYS A 532 -9.59 -7.31 19.59
N GLU A 533 -8.99 -6.26 20.15
CA GLU A 533 -7.55 -6.17 20.37
C GLU A 533 -7.02 -7.08 21.49
N ASP A 534 -7.89 -7.55 22.38
CA ASP A 534 -7.55 -8.49 23.47
C ASP A 534 -7.19 -9.87 22.95
N GLN A 535 -7.60 -10.22 21.72
CA GLN A 535 -7.24 -11.47 21.06
C GLN A 535 -5.81 -11.48 20.52
N ILE A 536 -5.13 -10.32 20.45
CA ILE A 536 -3.82 -10.20 19.81
C ILE A 536 -2.71 -10.59 20.80
N PRO A 537 -1.80 -11.51 20.47
CA PRO A 537 -0.70 -11.86 21.35
C PRO A 537 0.20 -10.66 21.69
N PRO A 538 0.80 -10.59 22.89
CA PRO A 538 1.73 -9.51 23.25
C PRO A 538 3.03 -9.54 22.43
N THR A 539 3.35 -10.67 21.81
CA THR A 539 4.51 -10.85 20.91
C THR A 539 4.20 -10.52 19.44
N SER A 540 2.93 -10.26 19.11
CA SER A 540 2.50 -9.95 17.74
C SER A 540 3.18 -8.69 17.21
N LEU A 541 3.52 -8.69 15.92
CA LEU A 541 4.05 -7.51 15.25
C LEU A 541 3.07 -6.33 15.29
N LEU A 542 1.76 -6.60 15.33
CA LEU A 542 0.74 -5.55 15.39
C LEU A 542 0.80 -4.73 16.69
N ARG A 543 1.41 -5.27 17.76
CA ARG A 543 1.58 -4.56 19.03
C ARG A 543 2.51 -3.35 18.94
N GLU A 544 3.32 -3.23 17.89
CA GLU A 544 4.04 -2.00 17.54
C GLU A 544 3.10 -0.81 17.34
N PHE A 545 1.95 -1.07 16.72
CA PHE A 545 0.97 -0.04 16.36
C PHE A 545 -0.12 0.06 17.42
N LEU A 546 -0.63 -1.09 17.88
CA LEU A 546 -1.76 -1.18 18.80
C LEU A 546 -1.37 -0.97 20.27
N GLY A 547 -0.09 -1.11 20.63
CA GLY A 547 0.43 -1.18 22.01
C GLY A 547 0.09 -2.48 22.74
N GLY A 548 0.62 -2.63 23.96
CA GLY A 548 0.52 -3.88 24.74
C GLY A 548 1.54 -4.95 24.35
N SER A 549 2.68 -4.52 23.78
CA SER A 549 3.77 -5.42 23.40
C SER A 549 4.56 -5.91 24.62
N SER A 550 5.02 -7.16 24.60
CA SER A 550 6.01 -7.67 25.57
C SER A 550 7.44 -7.22 25.27
N PHE A 551 7.69 -6.67 24.08
CA PHE A 551 8.97 -6.08 23.71
C PHE A 551 9.07 -4.60 24.12
N GLU A 552 10.24 -4.16 24.61
CA GLU A 552 10.56 -2.76 24.96
C GLU A 552 11.10 -1.99 23.74
N TYR A 553 10.48 -0.86 23.36
CA TYR A 553 10.80 -0.07 22.16
C TYR A 553 11.59 1.19 22.44
#